data_AF-A0A017RVW5-F1
#
_entry.id   AF-A0A017RVW5-F1
#
_cell.length_a   1.000
_cell.length_b   1.000
_cell.length_c   1.000
_cell.angle_alpha   90.00
_cell.angle_beta   90.00
_cell.angle_gamma   90.00
#
_symmetry.space_group_name_H-M   'P 1'
#
loop_
_entity.id
_entity.type
_entity.pdbx_description
1 polymer ?
#
loop_
_entity_poly.entity_id
_entity_poly.type
_entity_poly.pdbx_seq_one_letter_code
_entity_poly.pdbx_strand_id
1 'polypeptide(L)' 'MLEGMSNIEILKLFAPVIGMQIILMVFCLIKLRNDRVKWFPKWLWAVLIISTGLLGPIVYLLFGRERD' A
#
# COMPACT_ATOMS: atom_id res chain seq x y z
N MET A 1 18.13 23.98 8.13
CA MET A 1 18.90 22.98 7.35
C MET A 1 18.20 22.49 6.09
N LEU A 2 16.89 22.73 5.87
CA LEU A 2 16.16 22.30 4.66
C LEU A 2 15.57 23.47 3.82
N GLU A 3 15.86 24.72 4.18
CA GLU A 3 15.19 25.93 3.61
C GLU A 3 15.70 26.35 2.21
N GLY A 4 16.72 25.67 1.66
CA GLY A 4 17.31 25.99 0.35
C GLY A 4 17.18 24.88 -0.70
N MET A 5 16.55 23.75 -0.39
CA MET A 5 16.43 22.65 -1.34
C MET A 5 15.22 22.85 -2.26
N SER A 6 15.47 22.68 -3.55
CA SER A 6 14.44 22.69 -4.58
C SER A 6 13.40 21.59 -4.31
N ASN A 7 12.12 21.85 -4.62
CA ASN A 7 11.03 20.87 -4.52
C ASN A 7 11.38 19.52 -5.19
N ILE A 8 12.25 19.54 -6.21
CA ILE A 8 12.71 18.37 -6.96
C ILE A 8 13.70 17.51 -6.14
N GLU A 9 14.51 18.11 -5.27
CA GLU A 9 15.48 17.40 -4.43
C GLU A 9 14.79 16.66 -3.29
N ILE A 10 13.79 17.30 -2.68
CA ILE A 10 12.92 16.68 -1.69
C ILE A 10 12.21 15.48 -2.33
N LEU A 11 11.66 15.63 -3.54
CA LEU A 11 11.00 14.54 -4.25
C LEU A 11 11.96 13.37 -4.55
N LYS A 12 13.21 13.64 -4.91
CA LYS A 12 14.24 12.59 -5.12
C LYS A 12 14.56 11.80 -3.84
N LEU A 13 14.55 12.46 -2.68
CA LEU A 13 14.74 11.79 -1.39
C LEU A 13 13.57 10.87 -1.02
N PHE A 14 12.33 11.29 -1.31
CA PHE A 14 11.12 10.48 -1.04
C PHE A 14 10.78 9.49 -2.15
N ALA A 15 11.34 9.65 -3.35
CA ALA A 15 11.13 8.77 -4.50
C ALA A 15 11.23 7.26 -4.18
N PRO A 16 12.27 6.75 -3.47
CA PRO A 16 12.35 5.33 -3.15
C PRO A 16 11.25 4.87 -2.20
N VAL A 17 10.85 5.70 -1.24
CA VAL A 17 9.79 5.38 -0.27
C VAL A 17 8.43 5.31 -0.97
N ILE A 18 8.13 6.31 -1.80
CA ILE A 18 6.88 6.35 -2.59
C ILE A 18 6.85 5.17 -3.57
N GLY A 19 7.98 4.85 -4.23
CA GLY A 19 8.10 3.69 -5.10
C GLY A 19 7.80 2.38 -4.38
N MET A 20 8.44 2.13 -3.23
CA MET A 20 8.15 0.94 -2.42
C MET A 20 6.70 0.88 -1.97
N GLN A 21 6.13 2.02 -1.53
CA GLN A 21 4.74 2.09 -1.10
C GLN A 21 3.79 1.70 -2.22
N ILE A 22 3.98 2.24 -3.44
CA ILE A 22 3.13 1.91 -4.59
C ILE A 22 3.29 0.45 -4.98
N ILE A 23 4.52 -0.09 -5.02
CA ILE A 23 4.78 -1.50 -5.34
C ILE A 23 4.03 -2.41 -4.35
N LEU A 24 4.14 -2.15 -3.06
CA LEU A 24 3.47 -2.92 -2.01
C LEU A 24 1.94 -2.84 -2.14
N MET A 25 1.42 -1.66 -2.45
CA MET A 25 -0.02 -1.41 -2.61
C MET A 25 -0.58 -2.17 -3.81
N VAL A 26 0.10 -2.08 -4.97
CA VAL A 26 -0.27 -2.79 -6.20
C VAL A 26 -0.15 -4.30 -6.00
N PHE A 27 0.92 -4.76 -5.36
CA PHE A 27 1.09 -6.18 -5.03
C PHE A 27 -0.07 -6.71 -4.19
N CYS A 28 -0.49 -5.97 -3.16
CA CYS A 28 -1.65 -6.36 -2.34
C CYS A 28 -2.96 -6.34 -3.12
N LEU A 29 -3.19 -5.36 -4.00
CA LEU A 29 -4.39 -5.30 -4.84
C LEU A 29 -4.47 -6.45 -5.86
N ILE A 30 -3.36 -6.78 -6.52
CA ILE A 30 -3.28 -7.93 -7.44
C ILE A 30 -3.58 -9.22 -6.67
N LYS A 31 -2.96 -9.36 -5.50
CA LYS A 31 -3.12 -10.52 -4.64
C LYS A 31 -4.56 -10.64 -4.10
N LEU A 32 -5.18 -9.53 -3.72
CA LEU A 32 -6.59 -9.42 -3.31
C LEU A 32 -7.57 -9.86 -4.39
N ARG A 33 -7.21 -9.67 -5.66
CA ARG A 33 -8.03 -10.17 -6.76
C ARG A 33 -8.01 -11.70 -6.82
N ASN A 34 -6.83 -12.29 -6.60
CA ASN A 34 -6.58 -13.73 -6.76
C ASN A 34 -6.99 -14.55 -5.52
N ASP A 35 -6.71 -14.03 -4.32
CA ASP A 35 -7.03 -14.69 -3.05
C ASP A 35 -8.51 -14.52 -2.69
N ARG A 36 -9.02 -15.48 -1.90
CA ARG A 36 -10.34 -15.38 -1.27
C ARG A 36 -10.20 -14.57 0.02
N VAL A 37 -11.14 -13.65 0.21
CA VAL A 37 -11.16 -12.72 1.34
C VAL A 37 -12.02 -13.29 2.46
N LYS A 38 -11.46 -13.41 3.66
CA LYS A 38 -12.12 -14.07 4.81
C LYS A 38 -13.18 -13.21 5.50
N TRP A 39 -12.89 -11.93 5.72
CA TRP A 39 -13.68 -11.08 6.62
C TRP A 39 -14.59 -10.07 5.92
N PHE A 40 -14.21 -9.59 4.74
CA PHE A 40 -14.88 -8.47 4.05
C PHE A 40 -14.87 -8.65 2.53
N PRO A 41 -15.82 -8.03 1.80
CA PRO A 41 -15.84 -8.09 0.34
C PRO A 41 -14.56 -7.48 -0.26
N LYS A 42 -14.13 -7.99 -1.43
CA LYS A 42 -12.88 -7.60 -2.09
C LYS A 42 -12.76 -6.08 -2.28
N TRP A 43 -13.87 -5.41 -2.58
CA TRP A 43 -13.86 -3.96 -2.78
C TRP A 43 -13.56 -3.18 -1.49
N LEU A 44 -14.05 -3.63 -0.33
CA LEU A 44 -13.79 -2.96 0.95
C LEU A 44 -12.31 -3.03 1.34
N TRP A 45 -11.67 -4.16 1.08
CA TRP A 45 -10.23 -4.32 1.27
C TRP A 45 -9.42 -3.38 0.35
N ALA A 46 -9.84 -3.20 -0.89
CA ALA A 46 -9.20 -2.26 -1.80
C ALA A 46 -9.31 -0.81 -1.28
N VAL A 47 -10.48 -0.40 -0.77
CA VAL A 47 -10.67 0.92 -0.16
C VAL A 47 -9.78 1.08 1.08
N LEU A 48 -9.68 0.07 1.95
CA LEU A 48 -8.81 0.11 3.12
C LEU A 48 -7.33 0.26 2.74
N ILE A 49 -6.85 -0.51 1.76
CA ILE A 49 -5.48 -0.45 1.25
C ILE A 49 -5.15 0.96 0.75
N ILE A 50 -6.05 1.58 0.00
CA ILE A 50 -5.85 2.92 -0.57
C ILE A 50 -5.96 4.00 0.51
N SER A 51 -6.97 3.91 1.40
CA SER A 51 -7.29 4.98 2.35
C SER A 51 -6.34 5.05 3.54
N THR A 52 -5.70 3.93 3.90
CA THR A 52 -4.77 3.87 5.05
C THR A 52 -3.29 3.82 4.64
N GLY A 53 -3.00 3.85 3.33
CA GLY A 53 -1.65 3.94 2.78
C GLY A 53 -0.79 2.72 3.09
N LEU A 54 0.23 2.84 3.95
CA LEU A 54 1.11 1.72 4.32
C LEU A 54 0.42 0.72 5.25
N LEU A 55 -0.52 1.16 6.10
CA LEU A 55 -1.16 0.29 7.08
C LEU A 55 -2.09 -0.72 6.42
N GLY A 56 -2.85 -0.31 5.41
CA GLY A 56 -3.83 -1.14 4.72
C GLY A 56 -3.27 -2.41 4.08
N PRO A 57 -2.18 -2.35 3.27
CA PRO A 57 -1.54 -3.54 2.72
C PRO A 57 -0.96 -4.45 3.81
N ILE A 58 -0.44 -3.90 4.93
CA ILE A 58 0.02 -4.70 6.07
C ILE A 58 -1.14 -5.46 6.72
N VAL A 59 -2.26 -4.77 6.99
CA VAL A 59 -3.47 -5.36 7.58
C VAL A 59 -4.07 -6.41 6.64
N TYR A 60 -4.07 -6.16 5.32
CA TYR A 60 -4.49 -7.12 4.30
C TYR A 60 -3.61 -8.37 4.30
N LEU A 61 -2.28 -8.20 4.34
CA LEU A 61 -1.35 -9.33 4.38
C LEU A 61 -1.44 -10.16 5.67
N LEU A 62 -1.76 -9.53 6.81
CA LEU A 62 -1.95 -10.25 8.08
C LEU A 62 -3.30 -10.96 8.17
N PHE A 63 -4.39 -10.24 7.98
CA PHE A 63 -5.76 -10.67 8.30
C PHE A 63 -6.65 -10.90 7.08
N GLY A 64 -6.37 -10.22 5.97
CA GLY A 64 -7.18 -10.30 4.75
C GLY A 64 -7.01 -11.59 3.98
N ARG A 65 -5.83 -12.22 4.08
CA ARG A 65 -5.54 -13.49 3.39
C ARG A 65 -6.12 -14.69 4.13
N GLU A 66 -6.93 -15.46 3.43
CA GLU A 66 -7.26 -16.82 3.82
C GLU A 66 -6.01 -17.67 3.62
N ARG A 67 -5.27 -17.91 4.72
CA ARG A 67 -4.27 -18.97 4.76
C ARG A 67 -5.06 -20.27 4.80
N ASP A 68 -4.99 -21.06 3.74
CA ASP A 68 -5.16 -22.52 3.86
C ASP A 68 -4.23 -23.04 4.97
#